data_AF-U1HVU5-F1
#
_entry.id   AF-U1HVU5-F1
#
_cell.length_a   1.000
_cell.length_b   1.000
_cell.length_c   1.000
_cell.angle_alpha   90.00
_cell.angle_beta   90.00
_cell.angle_gamma   90.00
#
_symmetry.space_group_name_H-M   'P 1'
#
loop_
_entity.id
_entity.type
_entity.pdbx_description
1 polymer ?
#
loop_
_entity_poly.entity_id
_entity_poly.type
_entity_poly.pdbx_seq_one_letter_code
_entity_poly.pdbx_strand_id
1 'polypeptide(L)'
;MRPDAEKDAVEVKYVHGYPTLAAFIASDPGHSTAIYRRFDFLSARTLLLLQSELVELEAQLRVLDQEDLQNDDEEVTECARDWNVFEEKAKVAHSRAEKRMQLSLLIRAKLKEYSEANSISQDELN
;
A
#
# COMPACT_ATOMS: atom_id res chain seq x y z
N MET A 1 13.98 -5.60 -59.25
CA MET A 1 13.47 -4.39 -58.57
C MET A 1 12.79 -4.87 -57.30
N ARG A 2 13.47 -4.78 -56.16
CA ARG A 2 12.91 -5.21 -54.87
C ARG A 2 12.03 -4.06 -54.36
N PRO A 3 10.79 -4.31 -53.90
CA PRO A 3 9.99 -3.27 -53.31
C PRO A 3 10.57 -2.93 -51.93
N ASP A 4 10.96 -1.66 -51.74
CA ASP A 4 11.43 -1.12 -50.47
C ASP A 4 10.28 -1.15 -49.44
N ALA A 5 10.39 -2.02 -48.45
CA ALA A 5 9.42 -2.21 -47.38
C ALA A 5 9.66 -1.23 -46.22
N GLU A 6 9.83 0.06 -46.53
CA GLU A 6 10.21 1.06 -45.53
C GLU A 6 9.30 2.29 -45.62
N LYS A 7 7.98 2.14 -45.41
CA LYS A 7 7.14 3.33 -45.13
C LYS A 7 5.76 3.13 -44.52
N ASP A 8 5.55 2.12 -43.67
CA ASP A 8 4.31 2.03 -42.86
C ASP A 8 4.60 2.26 -41.37
N ALA A 9 5.45 3.24 -41.05
CA ALA A 9 5.43 3.83 -39.72
C ALA A 9 4.17 4.70 -39.63
N VAL A 10 3.09 4.13 -39.10
CA VAL A 10 1.86 4.84 -38.77
C VAL A 10 2.24 6.10 -37.99
N GLU A 11 2.02 7.28 -38.58
CA GLU A 11 2.32 8.56 -37.95
C GLU A 11 1.32 8.78 -36.81
N VAL A 12 1.66 8.30 -35.61
CA VAL A 12 0.82 8.47 -34.42
C VAL A 12 0.87 9.94 -34.02
N LYS A 13 -0.21 10.68 -34.31
CA LYS A 13 -0.36 12.07 -33.87
C LYS A 13 -0.90 12.12 -32.45
N TYR A 14 -0.08 12.60 -31.53
CA TYR A 14 -0.45 12.82 -30.13
C TYR A 14 -1.05 14.20 -29.91
N VAL A 15 -2.04 14.30 -29.01
CA VAL A 15 -2.59 15.59 -28.54
C VAL A 15 -1.50 16.39 -27.84
N HIS A 16 -1.41 17.69 -28.14
CA HIS A 16 -0.48 18.60 -27.49
C HIS A 16 -0.62 18.58 -25.97
N GLY A 17 0.51 18.41 -25.26
CA GLY A 17 0.58 18.36 -23.81
C GLY A 17 1.37 17.15 -23.33
N TYR A 18 0.89 16.50 -22.25
CA TYR A 18 1.54 15.32 -21.68
C TYR A 18 1.78 14.17 -22.68
N PRO A 19 0.84 13.82 -23.58
CA PRO A 19 1.07 12.74 -24.54
C PRO A 19 2.23 13.02 -25.50
N THR A 20 2.38 14.26 -25.98
CA THR A 20 3.50 14.63 -26.86
C THR A 20 4.85 14.57 -26.13
N LEU A 21 4.91 15.06 -24.88
CA LEU A 21 6.14 15.01 -24.08
C LEU A 21 6.52 13.57 -23.70
N ALA A 22 5.54 12.74 -23.34
CA ALA A 22 5.76 11.32 -23.07
C ALA A 22 6.29 10.58 -24.30
N ALA A 23 5.69 10.82 -25.47
CA ALA A 23 6.17 10.25 -26.73
C ALA A 23 7.61 10.68 -27.05
N PHE A 24 7.96 11.95 -26.78
CA PHE A 24 9.32 12.44 -26.94
C PHE A 24 10.30 11.73 -25.99
N ILE A 25 9.99 11.66 -24.69
CA ILE A 25 10.83 10.98 -23.69
C ILE A 25 11.00 9.49 -24.02
N ALA A 26 9.93 8.83 -24.49
CA ALA A 26 9.95 7.42 -24.87
C ALA A 26 10.65 7.16 -26.22
N SER A 27 10.85 8.18 -27.05
CA SER A 27 11.51 8.05 -28.36
C SER A 27 13.04 7.93 -28.25
N ASP A 28 13.64 8.27 -27.11
CA ASP A 28 15.07 8.11 -26.86
C ASP A 28 15.40 6.66 -26.47
N PRO A 29 16.11 5.90 -27.32
CA PRO A 29 16.48 4.51 -27.04
C PRO A 29 17.43 4.37 -25.85
N GLY A 30 18.17 5.43 -25.51
CA GLY A 30 19.12 5.45 -24.40
C GLY A 30 18.49 5.79 -23.05
N HIS A 31 17.19 6.13 -23.01
CA HIS A 31 16.48 6.64 -21.83
C HIS A 31 17.16 7.86 -21.15
N SER A 32 18.06 8.54 -21.84
CA SER A 32 18.81 9.69 -21.33
C SER A 32 17.94 10.93 -21.17
N THR A 33 16.84 11.02 -21.94
CA THR A 33 15.83 12.08 -21.80
C THR A 33 14.80 11.82 -20.70
N ALA A 34 14.82 10.62 -20.09
CA ALA A 34 13.86 10.22 -19.05
C ALA A 34 14.32 10.67 -17.66
N ILE A 35 14.40 11.98 -17.44
CA ILE A 35 14.75 12.56 -16.13
C ILE A 35 13.46 12.94 -15.40
N TYR A 36 13.13 12.18 -14.37
CA TYR A 36 11.99 12.46 -13.51
C TYR A 36 12.45 13.05 -12.17
N ARG A 37 11.63 13.92 -11.60
CA ARG A 37 11.85 14.42 -10.24
C ARG A 37 11.67 13.26 -9.26
N ARG A 38 12.71 12.96 -8.49
CA ARG A 38 12.60 12.07 -7.33
C ARG A 38 11.84 12.80 -6.22
N PHE A 39 10.81 12.17 -5.68
CA PHE A 39 9.92 12.78 -4.68
C PHE A 39 10.36 12.48 -3.24
N ASP A 40 11.67 12.37 -2.98
CA ASP A 40 12.30 11.96 -1.71
C ASP A 40 11.62 12.52 -0.46
N PHE A 41 11.44 13.84 -0.41
CA PHE A 41 10.82 14.51 0.73
C PHE A 41 9.35 14.09 0.92
N LEU A 42 8.60 13.96 -0.18
CA LEU A 42 7.20 13.57 -0.13
C LEU A 42 7.08 12.09 0.27
N SER A 43 7.92 11.22 -0.29
CA SER A 43 7.99 9.79 0.06
C SER A 43 8.31 9.61 1.55
N ALA A 44 9.35 10.28 2.06
CA ALA A 44 9.71 10.24 3.48
C ALA A 44 8.58 10.73 4.38
N ARG A 45 7.89 11.83 4.00
CA ARG A 45 6.76 12.36 4.77
C ARG A 45 5.59 11.37 4.81
N THR A 46 5.28 10.72 3.70
CA THR A 46 4.22 9.69 3.64
C THR A 46 4.58 8.50 4.52
N LEU A 47 5.83 8.04 4.49
CA LEU A 47 6.29 6.95 5.35
C LEU A 47 6.17 7.29 6.84
N LEU A 48 6.57 8.49 7.24
CA LEU A 48 6.43 8.95 8.64
C LEU A 48 4.97 9.03 9.08
N LEU A 49 4.06 9.42 8.19
CA LEU A 49 2.63 9.44 8.47
C LEU A 49 2.10 8.01 8.68
N LEU A 50 2.43 7.08 7.79
CA LEU A 50 2.05 5.66 7.92
C LEU A 50 2.58 5.04 9.22
N GLN A 51 3.83 5.35 9.60
CA GLN A 51 4.40 4.91 10.88
C GLN A 51 3.62 5.47 12.06
N SER A 52 3.25 6.76 12.01
CA SER A 52 2.46 7.40 13.08
C SER A 52 1.07 6.77 13.20
N GLU A 53 0.41 6.50 12.09
CA GLU A 53 -0.88 5.78 12.06
C GLU A 53 -0.74 4.37 12.66
N LEU A 54 0.30 3.62 12.28
CA LEU A 54 0.54 2.27 12.82
C LEU A 54 0.80 2.27 14.33
N VAL A 55 1.57 3.24 14.85
CA VAL A 55 1.83 3.38 16.28
C VAL A 55 0.53 3.63 17.06
N GLU A 56 -0.36 4.47 16.53
CA GLU A 56 -1.66 4.73 17.14
C GLU A 56 -2.55 3.48 17.13
N LEU A 57 -2.60 2.74 16.02
CA LEU A 57 -3.35 1.48 15.94
C LEU A 57 -2.78 0.40 16.88
N GLU A 58 -1.45 0.33 17.02
CA GLU A 58 -0.79 -0.56 17.96
C GLU A 58 -1.17 -0.20 19.40
N ALA A 59 -1.20 1.09 19.75
CA ALA A 59 -1.63 1.54 21.06
C ALA A 59 -3.08 1.12 21.36
N GLN A 60 -3.98 1.26 20.39
CA GLN A 60 -5.37 0.82 20.53
C GLN A 60 -5.47 -0.70 20.73
N LEU A 61 -4.67 -1.49 19.99
CA LEU A 61 -4.66 -2.95 20.14
C LEU A 61 -4.16 -3.36 21.53
N ARG A 62 -3.11 -2.69 22.04
CA ARG A 62 -2.59 -2.92 23.40
C ARG A 62 -3.61 -2.62 24.48
N VAL A 63 -4.44 -1.59 24.31
CA VAL A 63 -5.54 -1.29 25.25
C VAL A 63 -6.54 -2.45 25.28
N LEU A 64 -6.92 -2.97 24.12
CA LEU A 64 -7.80 -4.15 24.03
C LEU A 64 -7.16 -5.38 24.69
N ASP A 65 -5.87 -5.63 24.44
CA ASP A 65 -5.13 -6.74 25.06
C ASP A 65 -5.05 -6.59 26.59
N GLN A 66 -4.88 -5.38 27.10
CA GLN A 66 -4.84 -5.12 28.55
C GLN A 66 -6.20 -5.33 29.20
N GLU A 67 -7.26 -4.86 28.57
CA GLU A 67 -8.63 -5.10 29.02
C GLU A 67 -8.98 -6.60 29.01
N ASP A 68 -8.50 -7.35 28.01
CA ASP A 68 -8.67 -8.80 27.91
C ASP A 68 -8.01 -9.52 29.10
N LEU A 69 -6.78 -9.12 29.45
CA LEU A 69 -6.04 -9.67 30.58
C LEU A 69 -6.70 -9.39 31.93
N GLN A 70 -7.45 -8.29 32.06
CA GLN A 70 -8.10 -7.91 33.32
C GLN A 70 -9.44 -8.63 33.55
N ASN A 71 -10.13 -9.03 32.49
CA ASN A 71 -11.48 -9.59 32.58
C ASN A 71 -11.52 -11.13 32.70
N ASP A 72 -10.38 -11.82 32.59
CA ASP A 72 -10.24 -13.29 32.62
C ASP A 72 -11.37 -14.01 31.85
N ASP A 73 -11.66 -13.49 30.66
CA ASP A 73 -12.80 -13.89 29.88
C ASP A 73 -12.45 -15.14 29.05
N GLU A 74 -13.11 -16.25 29.35
CA GLU A 74 -12.93 -17.52 28.66
C GLU A 74 -13.24 -17.37 27.15
N GLU A 75 -14.18 -16.48 26.78
CA GLU A 75 -14.49 -16.19 25.38
C GLU A 75 -13.32 -15.57 24.62
N VAL A 76 -12.55 -14.70 25.27
CA VAL A 76 -11.36 -14.06 24.69
C VAL A 76 -10.27 -15.09 24.45
N THR A 77 -10.11 -16.02 25.38
CA THR A 77 -9.11 -17.09 25.29
C THR A 77 -9.38 -18.04 24.12
N GLU A 78 -10.65 -18.36 23.86
CA GLU A 78 -11.06 -19.15 22.69
C GLU A 78 -10.83 -18.39 21.38
N CYS A 79 -11.24 -17.13 21.30
CA CYS A 79 -11.03 -16.29 20.12
C CYS A 79 -9.54 -16.07 19.80
N ALA A 80 -8.68 -16.00 20.82
CA ALA A 80 -7.25 -15.81 20.64
C ALA A 80 -6.55 -17.05 20.03
N ARG A 81 -7.17 -18.23 20.10
CA ARG A 81 -6.58 -19.51 19.69
C ARG A 81 -7.18 -20.09 18.41
N ASP A 82 -8.43 -19.75 18.10
CA ASP A 82 -9.13 -20.25 16.91
C ASP A 82 -9.68 -19.10 16.06
N TRP A 83 -9.18 -18.99 14.83
CA TRP A 83 -9.61 -17.99 13.85
C TRP A 83 -11.09 -18.12 13.48
N ASN A 84 -11.60 -19.36 13.33
CA ASN A 84 -12.99 -19.57 12.95
C ASN A 84 -13.92 -19.10 14.07
N VAL A 85 -13.56 -19.39 15.33
CA VAL A 85 -14.31 -18.91 16.50
C VAL A 85 -14.26 -17.38 16.57
N PHE A 86 -13.09 -16.79 16.36
CA PHE A 86 -12.95 -15.33 16.33
C PHE A 86 -13.80 -14.68 15.24
N GLU A 87 -13.79 -15.24 14.02
CA GLU A 87 -14.57 -14.74 12.89
C GLU A 87 -16.07 -14.86 13.13
N GLU A 88 -16.56 -15.98 13.67
CA GLU A 88 -17.98 -16.12 14.02
C GLU A 88 -18.40 -15.13 15.10
N LYS A 89 -17.61 -14.94 16.16
CA LYS A 89 -17.92 -13.96 17.20
C LYS A 89 -17.84 -12.52 16.69
N ALA A 90 -16.96 -12.23 15.73
CA ALA A 90 -16.84 -10.91 15.10
C ALA A 90 -18.03 -10.53 14.20
N LYS A 91 -18.87 -11.49 13.77
CA LYS A 91 -20.11 -11.21 13.04
C LYS A 91 -21.20 -10.59 13.92
N VAL A 92 -21.07 -10.70 15.23
CA VAL A 92 -22.00 -10.08 16.18
C VAL A 92 -21.73 -8.58 16.27
N ALA A 93 -22.71 -7.77 15.87
CA ALA A 93 -22.60 -6.32 15.87
C ALA A 93 -22.35 -5.77 17.29
N HIS A 94 -21.46 -4.79 17.37
CA HIS A 94 -20.96 -4.16 18.60
C HIS A 94 -20.23 -5.10 19.57
N SER A 95 -19.88 -6.31 19.12
CA SER A 95 -19.08 -7.21 19.94
C SER A 95 -17.65 -6.71 20.08
N ARG A 96 -17.00 -7.14 21.16
CA ARG A 96 -15.57 -6.90 21.39
C ARG A 96 -14.71 -7.53 20.29
N ALA A 97 -15.12 -8.72 19.83
CA ALA A 97 -14.50 -9.43 18.72
C ALA A 97 -14.60 -8.66 17.39
N GLU A 98 -15.73 -8.01 17.10
CA GLU A 98 -15.88 -7.17 15.90
C GLU A 98 -14.88 -6.01 15.90
N LYS A 99 -14.81 -5.24 16.99
CA LYS A 99 -13.88 -4.11 17.11
C LYS A 99 -12.43 -4.55 16.94
N ARG A 100 -12.07 -5.67 17.57
CA ARG A 100 -10.71 -6.25 17.48
C ARG A 100 -10.40 -6.74 16.06
N MET A 101 -11.37 -7.34 15.38
CA MET A 101 -11.25 -7.80 14.00
C MET A 101 -11.07 -6.62 13.04
N GLN A 102 -11.88 -5.57 13.17
CA GLN A 102 -11.76 -4.35 12.38
C GLN A 102 -10.40 -3.69 12.57
N LEU A 103 -9.93 -3.55 13.82
CA LEU A 103 -8.62 -2.99 14.11
C LEU A 103 -7.49 -3.84 13.52
N SER A 104 -7.58 -5.16 13.65
CA SER A 104 -6.59 -6.10 13.08
C SER A 104 -6.52 -6.03 11.56
N LEU A 105 -7.67 -5.93 10.89
CA LEU A 105 -7.74 -5.76 9.43
C LEU A 105 -7.15 -4.41 8.99
N LEU A 106 -7.43 -3.34 9.74
CA LEU A 106 -6.87 -2.02 9.46
C LEU A 106 -5.34 -2.00 9.62
N ILE A 107 -4.82 -2.62 10.69
CA ILE A 107 -3.37 -2.79 10.89
C ILE A 107 -2.75 -3.57 9.73
N ARG A 108 -3.37 -4.68 9.30
CA ARG A 108 -2.87 -5.47 8.15
C ARG A 108 -2.84 -4.65 6.86
N ALA A 109 -3.87 -3.87 6.59
CA ALA A 109 -3.92 -2.98 5.43
C ALA A 109 -2.81 -1.92 5.49
N LYS A 110 -2.63 -1.28 6.64
CA LYS A 110 -1.61 -0.24 6.83
C LYS A 110 -0.19 -0.77 6.80
N LEU A 111 0.06 -1.97 7.33
CA LEU A 111 1.35 -2.64 7.21
C LEU A 111 1.67 -2.98 5.76
N LYS A 112 0.67 -3.38 4.96
CA LYS A 112 0.84 -3.62 3.53
C LYS A 112 1.21 -2.31 2.81
N GLU A 113 0.44 -1.24 3.00
CA GLU A 113 0.74 0.09 2.44
C GLU A 113 2.15 0.57 2.81
N TYR A 114 2.54 0.41 4.09
CA TYR A 114 3.87 0.76 4.57
C TYR A 114 4.96 -0.10 3.91
N SER A 115 4.76 -1.41 3.78
CA SER A 115 5.74 -2.31 3.16
C SER A 115 5.98 -1.98 1.68
N GLU A 116 4.92 -1.65 0.95
CA GLU A 116 4.97 -1.26 -0.47
C GLU A 116 5.64 0.10 -0.64
N ALA A 117 5.27 1.09 0.17
CA ALA A 117 5.90 2.41 0.14
C ALA A 117 7.39 2.34 0.50
N ASN A 118 7.75 1.47 1.46
CA ASN A 118 9.13 1.28 1.87
C ASN A 118 9.94 0.55 0.80
N SER A 119 9.40 -0.49 0.13
CA SER A 119 10.11 -1.18 -0.95
C SER A 119 10.40 -0.26 -2.13
N ILE A 120 9.40 0.55 -2.55
CA ILE A 120 9.59 1.56 -3.61
C ILE A 120 10.70 2.53 -3.24
N SER A 121 10.72 2.99 -1.99
CA SER A 121 11.74 3.94 -1.52
C SER A 121 13.15 3.32 -1.46
N GLN A 122 13.29 2.01 -1.20
CA GLN A 122 14.58 1.33 -1.19
C GLN A 122 15.08 1.01 -2.60
N ASP A 123 14.18 0.72 -3.54
CA ASP A 123 14.51 0.52 -4.95
C ASP A 123 14.95 1.83 -5.62
N GLU A 124 14.45 2.98 -5.17
CA GLU A 124 14.89 4.32 -5.64
C GLU A 124 16.28 4.74 -5.10
N LEU A 125 16.84 4.00 -4.14
CA LEU A 125 18.14 4.26 -3.53
C LEU A 125 19.28 3.36 -4.06
N ASN A 126 18.96 2.29 -4.80
CA ASN A 126 19.92 1.38 -5.45
C ASN A 126 20.05 1.65 -6.95
#